data_AF-A0A9N9PJQ3-F1
#
_entry.id   AF-A0A9N9PJQ3-F1
#
_cell.length_a   1.000
_cell.length_b   1.000
_cell.length_c   1.000
_cell.angle_alpha   90.00
_cell.angle_beta   90.00
_cell.angle_gamma   90.00
#
_symmetry.space_group_name_H-M   'P 1'
#
loop_
_entity.id
_entity.type
_entity.pdbx_description
1 polymer ?
#
loop_
_entity_poly.entity_id
_entity_poly.type
_entity_poly.pdbx_seq_one_letter_code
_entity_poly.pdbx_strand_id
1 'polypeptide(L)' 'YKGSEKKQKEFLKYLKLSADQGNEKAEYHLGKLYLKGSIVEADQEIGLSYLMLAALNDHVKAREFLNRKNIDI' A
#
# COMPACT_ATOMS: atom_id res chain seq x y z
N TYR A 1 -19.21 16.38 7.13
CA TYR A 1 -19.65 14.99 6.87
C TYR A 1 -18.82 14.03 7.73
N LYS A 2 -19.33 13.59 8.90
CA LYS A 2 -18.59 12.69 9.83
C LYS A 2 -18.57 11.21 9.40
N GLY A 3 -19.37 10.84 8.40
CA GLY A 3 -19.48 9.46 7.92
C GLY A 3 -18.34 9.00 6.99
N SER A 4 -17.64 9.93 6.32
CA SER A 4 -16.54 9.60 5.40
C SER A 4 -15.28 9.17 6.14
N GLU A 5 -14.90 9.88 7.20
CA GLU A 5 -13.72 9.57 8.01
C GLU A 5 -13.82 8.20 8.70
N LYS A 6 -15.00 7.84 9.23
CA LYS A 6 -15.21 6.53 9.86
C LYS A 6 -15.01 5.40 8.84
N LYS A 7 -15.59 5.53 7.66
CA LYS A 7 -15.43 4.54 6.57
C LYS A 7 -13.99 4.44 6.09
N GLN A 8 -13.28 5.57 6.00
CA GLN A 8 -11.86 5.59 5.64
C GLN A 8 -10.99 4.88 6.69
N LYS A 9 -11.23 5.11 7.99
CA LYS A 9 -10.52 4.41 9.08
C LYS A 9 -10.79 2.91 9.06
N GLU A 10 -12.04 2.51 8.84
CA GLU A 10 -12.42 1.10 8.76
C GLU A 10 -11.82 0.42 7.53
N PHE A 11 -11.87 1.08 6.36
CA PHE A 11 -11.21 0.64 5.15
C PHE A 11 -9.69 0.44 5.37
N LEU A 12 -9.01 1.42 5.97
CA LEU A 12 -7.58 1.31 6.27
C LEU A 12 -7.28 0.17 7.25
N LYS A 13 -8.15 -0.04 8.25
CA LYS A 13 -7.99 -1.13 9.21
C LYS A 13 -8.02 -2.48 8.51
N TYR A 14 -9.04 -2.74 7.69
CA TYR A 14 -9.14 -4.01 6.96
C TYR A 14 -8.04 -4.15 5.91
N LEU A 15 -7.66 -3.07 5.24
CA LEU A 15 -6.56 -3.10 4.27
C LEU A 15 -5.22 -3.46 4.93
N LYS A 16 -4.93 -2.89 6.12
CA LYS A 16 -3.76 -3.25 6.92
C LYS A 16 -3.81 -4.71 7.35
N LEU A 17 -4.92 -5.19 7.88
CA LEU A 17 -5.08 -6.59 8.28
C LEU A 17 -4.84 -7.57 7.13
N SER A 18 -5.33 -7.25 5.92
CA SER A 18 -5.07 -8.06 4.74
C SER A 18 -3.60 -8.00 4.31
N ALA A 19 -2.97 -6.83 4.36
CA ALA A 19 -1.55 -6.68 4.05
C ALA A 19 -0.67 -7.45 5.05
N ASP A 20 -1.01 -7.42 6.34
CA ASP A 20 -0.31 -8.16 7.40
C ASP A 20 -0.43 -9.69 7.23
N GLN A 21 -1.42 -10.16 6.45
CA GLN A 21 -1.59 -11.57 6.07
C GLN A 21 -0.88 -11.93 4.76
N GLY A 22 -0.05 -11.03 4.20
CA GLY A 22 0.67 -11.25 2.95
C GLY A 22 -0.22 -11.13 1.71
N ASN A 23 -1.37 -10.44 1.80
CA ASN A 23 -2.18 -10.19 0.61
C ASN A 23 -1.51 -9.13 -0.26
N GLU A 24 -0.99 -9.58 -1.39
CA GLU A 24 -0.18 -8.84 -2.33
C GLU A 24 -0.91 -7.63 -2.93
N LYS A 25 -2.24 -7.73 -3.10
CA LYS A 25 -3.08 -6.60 -3.52
C LYS A 25 -3.25 -5.57 -2.42
N ALA A 26 -3.44 -6.02 -1.17
CA ALA A 26 -3.60 -5.13 -0.03
C ALA A 26 -2.30 -4.36 0.25
N GLU A 27 -1.16 -5.05 0.22
CA GLU A 27 0.18 -4.45 0.30
C GLU A 27 0.36 -3.38 -0.80
N TYR A 28 0.05 -3.73 -2.06
CA TYR A 28 0.15 -2.77 -3.18
C TYR A 28 -0.72 -1.53 -2.96
N HIS A 29 -1.98 -1.72 -2.57
CA HIS A 29 -2.91 -0.62 -2.32
C HIS A 29 -2.47 0.25 -1.14
N LEU A 30 -2.00 -0.36 -0.05
CA LEU A 30 -1.54 0.36 1.12
C LEU A 30 -0.28 1.17 0.80
N GLY A 31 0.67 0.60 0.06
CA GLY A 31 1.84 1.31 -0.43
C GLY A 31 1.46 2.53 -1.28
N LYS A 32 0.51 2.37 -2.21
CA LYS A 32 -0.01 3.49 -3.02
C LYS A 32 -0.68 4.59 -2.18
N LEU A 33 -1.35 4.24 -1.09
CA LEU A 33 -1.99 5.21 -0.20
C LEU A 33 -0.95 6.04 0.57
N TYR A 34 0.08 5.40 1.11
CA TYR A 34 1.19 6.07 1.77
C TYR A 34 2.00 6.96 0.80
N LEU A 35 2.21 6.52 -0.45
CA LEU A 35 2.85 7.38 -1.46
C LEU A 35 2.02 8.61 -1.85
N LYS A 36 0.68 8.52 -1.76
CA LYS A 36 -0.23 9.60 -2.18
C LYS A 36 -0.59 10.56 -1.04
N GLY A 37 -0.64 10.09 0.19
CA GLY A 37 -1.11 10.87 1.34
C GLY A 37 -2.61 11.19 1.32
N SER A 38 -3.45 10.39 0.64
CA SER A 38 -4.87 10.74 0.43
C SER A 38 -5.82 10.33 1.56
N ILE A 39 -5.46 9.30 2.33
CA ILE A 39 -6.29 8.76 3.44
C ILE A 39 -5.43 8.63 4.71
N VAL A 40 -4.16 8.26 4.53
CA VAL A 40 -3.10 8.34 5.53
C VAL A 40 -2.21 9.53 5.22
N GLU A 41 -1.42 9.97 6.20
CA GLU A 41 -0.31 10.89 5.95
C GLU A 41 0.66 10.29 4.93
N ALA A 42 1.20 11.13 4.05
CA ALA A 42 2.13 10.67 3.04
C ALA A 42 3.43 10.23 3.70
N ASP A 43 3.87 9.01 3.38
CA ASP A 43 5.14 8.49 3.83
C ASP A 43 5.73 7.65 2.70
N GLN A 44 6.85 8.15 2.16
CA GLN A 44 7.48 7.50 1.01
C GLN A 44 8.15 6.19 1.40
N GLU A 45 8.76 6.11 2.58
CA GLU A 45 9.49 4.92 3.04
C GLU A 45 8.51 3.79 3.35
N ILE A 46 7.44 4.08 4.08
CA ILE A 46 6.37 3.10 4.35
C ILE A 46 5.70 2.70 3.02
N GLY A 47 5.45 3.67 2.15
CA GLY A 47 4.84 3.44 0.85
C GLY A 47 5.64 2.48 -0.03
N LEU A 48 6.95 2.69 -0.14
CA LEU A 48 7.87 1.81 -0.87
C LEU A 48 7.99 0.44 -0.20
N SER A 49 8.06 0.37 1.13
CA SER A 49 8.16 -0.89 1.87
C SER A 49 7.00 -1.83 1.55
N TYR A 50 5.76 -1.33 1.56
CA TYR A 50 4.60 -2.13 1.18
C TYR A 50 4.59 -2.53 -0.30
N LEU A 51 5.12 -1.69 -1.20
CA LEU A 51 5.26 -2.07 -2.62
C LEU A 51 6.31 -3.16 -2.81
N MET A 52 7.40 -3.15 -2.03
CA MET A 52 8.40 -4.21 -2.05
C MET A 52 7.80 -5.52 -1.56
N LEU A 53 7.06 -5.52 -0.44
CA LEU A 53 6.33 -6.69 0.04
C LEU A 53 5.37 -7.25 -1.03
N ALA A 54 4.56 -6.38 -1.64
CA ALA A 54 3.65 -6.78 -2.70
C ALA A 54 4.40 -7.44 -3.87
N ALA A 55 5.54 -6.87 -4.28
CA ALA A 55 6.31 -7.40 -5.40
C ALA A 55 7.03 -8.72 -5.08
N LEU A 56 7.45 -8.92 -3.83
CA LEU A 56 7.97 -10.18 -3.30
C LEU A 56 6.87 -11.26 -3.26
N ASN A 57 5.62 -10.87 -2.99
CA ASN A 57 4.43 -11.73 -3.09
C ASN A 57 3.84 -11.78 -4.51
N ASP A 58 4.69 -11.66 -5.55
CA ASP A 58 4.33 -11.78 -6.96
C ASP A 58 3.30 -10.77 -7.53
N HIS A 59 3.08 -9.63 -6.86
CA HIS A 59 2.24 -8.57 -7.42
C HIS A 59 2.92 -7.85 -8.59
N VAL A 60 2.53 -8.24 -9.81
CA VAL A 60 3.11 -7.75 -11.08
C VAL A 60 3.20 -6.23 -11.16
N LYS A 61 2.13 -5.49 -10.81
CA LYS A 61 2.15 -4.02 -10.90
C LYS A 61 3.07 -3.36 -9.88
N ALA A 62 3.33 -4.03 -8.76
CA ALA A 62 4.26 -3.52 -7.75
C ALA A 62 5.70 -3.69 -8.25
N ARG A 63 6.01 -4.87 -8.81
CA ARG A 63 7.29 -5.15 -9.48
C ARG A 63 7.55 -4.19 -10.63
N GLU A 64 6.58 -3.98 -11.52
CA GLU A 64 6.71 -2.99 -12.61
C GLU A 64 6.91 -1.57 -12.10
N PHE A 65 6.24 -1.18 -11.01
CA PHE A 65 6.41 0.14 -10.43
C PHE A 65 7.83 0.34 -9.90
N LEU A 66 8.37 -0.64 -9.17
CA LEU A 66 9.71 -0.59 -8.58
C LEU A 66 10.79 -0.62 -9.67
N ASN A 67 10.63 -1.45 -10.70
CA ASN A 67 11.52 -1.47 -11.86
C ASN A 67 11.57 -0.11 -12.57
N ARG A 68 10.42 0.56 -12.75
CA ARG A 68 10.38 1.93 -13.32
C ARG A 68 11.05 2.98 -12.43
N LYS A 69 11.22 2.68 -11.14
CA LYS A 69 11.91 3.52 -10.17
C LYS A 69 13.38 3.15 -10.00
N ASN A 70 13.88 2.18 -10.78
CA ASN A 70 15.22 1.60 -10.63
C ASN A 70 15.47 1.09 -9.20
N ILE A 71 14.43 0.51 -8.59
CA ILE A 71 14.51 -0.14 -7.28
C ILE A 71 14.48 -1.65 -7.53
N ASP A 72 15.62 -2.29 -7.33
CA ASP A 72 15.75 -3.74 -7.42
C ASP A 72 15.19 -4.40 -6.16
N ILE A 73 14.56 -5.57 -6.34
CA ILE A 73 13.87 -6.37 -5.32
C ILE A 73 14.20 -7.83 -5.46
#